data_AF-A0AAE3VEV7-F1
#
_entry.id   AF-A0AAE3VEV7-F1
#
_cell.length_a   1.000
_cell.length_b   1.000
_cell.length_c   1.000
_cell.angle_alpha   90.00
_cell.angle_beta   90.00
_cell.angle_gamma   90.00
#
_symmetry.space_group_name_H-M   'P 1'
#
loop_
_entity.id
_entity.type
_entity.pdbx_description
1 polymer ?
#
loop_
_entity_poly.entity_id
_entity_poly.type
_entity_poly.pdbx_seq_one_letter_code
_entity_poly.pdbx_strand_id
1 'polypeptide(L)'
;MTTKITVKTGLHARAHCPVSVACPLPVGQAVSLKAADGTVLPAQVFEQNGASALAFVIDSLPAKTEVSYELCDGAAPVAGVTLKQHDEQIDVLCGGALFTTLHYGSKWAKPFLFPVIGPYGSTMTRSYPMIPDVAGEPKDHPHQKSFWTAWGDVNGTNSWEEKTAFGTIVCKDARILENGPVRARIALSCDWLSENGSKLMEEEREYVFYMLPASARAVDMSVRFMATNCPVTFGDTKEGGICSIRVASSMDASGAGTIVNSYGAVGESETWGKRAEWCDYYGPVPGGTVGICIMDNPTNYCYPTYWHVRNYGLMTANPFGLSYFLNDKKANGSLSIAQGTGVDFRYRVLFHAGCCQHAGVATKYHDYVNPPKVTIAEA
;
A
#
# COMPACT_ATOMS: atom_id res chain seq x y z
N MET A 1 27.88 22.94 -15.28
CA MET A 1 26.80 23.43 -14.41
C MET A 1 26.45 22.29 -13.50
N THR A 2 26.46 22.51 -12.19
CA THR A 2 26.20 21.44 -11.21
C THR A 2 24.76 21.57 -10.76
N THR A 3 23.91 20.60 -11.11
CA THR A 3 22.51 20.61 -10.67
C THR A 3 22.44 20.29 -9.17
N LYS A 4 21.83 21.19 -8.39
CA LYS A 4 21.66 21.04 -6.94
C LYS A 4 20.23 20.64 -6.59
N ILE A 5 20.10 19.62 -5.74
CA ILE A 5 18.83 19.19 -5.14
C ILE A 5 18.82 19.66 -3.69
N THR A 6 17.83 20.46 -3.30
CA THR A 6 17.72 20.96 -1.92
C THR A 6 16.49 20.38 -1.24
N VAL A 7 16.67 19.86 -0.03
CA VAL A 7 15.62 19.31 0.82
C VAL A 7 15.44 20.21 2.03
N LYS A 8 14.21 20.67 2.28
CA LYS A 8 13.82 21.37 3.51
C LYS A 8 12.87 20.48 4.32
N THR A 9 13.29 20.05 5.50
CA THR A 9 12.55 19.03 6.29
C THR A 9 11.25 19.55 6.91
N GLY A 10 11.14 20.87 7.11
CA GLY A 10 10.01 21.49 7.79
C GLY A 10 10.08 21.30 9.30
N LEU A 11 8.94 21.18 9.98
CA LEU A 11 8.90 21.05 11.45
C LEU A 11 9.12 19.63 11.98
N HIS A 12 9.27 18.65 11.08
CA HIS A 12 9.42 17.24 11.44
C HIS A 12 10.78 16.72 10.99
N ALA A 13 11.39 15.87 11.82
CA ALA A 13 12.52 15.07 11.39
C ALA A 13 12.04 14.06 10.34
N ARG A 14 12.92 13.72 9.40
CA ARG A 14 12.63 12.81 8.29
C ARG A 14 13.60 11.66 8.36
N ALA A 15 13.10 10.43 8.37
CA ALA A 15 13.93 9.25 8.33
C ALA A 15 13.35 8.26 7.34
N HIS A 16 14.18 7.61 6.54
CA HIS A 16 13.81 6.66 5.49
C HIS A 16 12.55 7.11 4.71
N CYS A 17 12.53 8.39 4.31
CA CYS A 17 11.37 9.08 3.75
C CYS A 17 11.53 9.17 2.23
N PRO A 18 10.72 8.43 1.43
CA PRO A 18 10.71 8.58 -0.01
C PRO A 18 10.22 9.96 -0.41
N VAL A 19 10.93 10.61 -1.32
CA VAL A 19 10.58 11.92 -1.86
C VAL A 19 10.74 11.92 -3.38
N SER A 20 10.00 12.81 -4.04
CA SER A 20 10.20 13.09 -5.45
C SER A 20 10.07 14.58 -5.75
N VAL A 21 10.65 14.99 -6.88
CA VAL A 21 10.56 16.35 -7.40
C VAL A 21 10.56 16.30 -8.92
N ALA A 22 9.77 17.17 -9.57
CA ALA A 22 9.82 17.30 -11.03
C ALA A 22 11.24 17.65 -11.49
N CYS A 23 11.70 17.05 -12.58
CA CYS A 23 13.05 17.26 -13.09
C CYS A 23 13.09 17.29 -14.62
N PRO A 24 14.07 17.99 -15.23
CA PRO A 24 14.20 18.05 -16.69
C PRO A 24 14.88 16.81 -17.29
N LEU A 25 15.38 15.89 -16.47
CA LEU A 25 16.14 14.73 -16.91
C LEU A 25 15.23 13.71 -17.63
N PRO A 26 15.70 13.03 -18.69
CA PRO A 26 14.99 11.92 -19.30
C PRO A 26 14.71 10.76 -18.33
N VAL A 27 13.51 10.17 -18.43
CA VAL A 27 13.14 8.95 -17.70
C VAL A 27 14.18 7.85 -17.97
N GLY A 28 14.62 7.18 -16.90
CA GLY A 28 15.61 6.11 -16.99
C GLY A 28 17.07 6.57 -17.04
N GLN A 29 17.37 7.88 -17.06
CA GLN A 29 18.75 8.35 -16.93
C GLN A 29 19.35 7.88 -15.60
N ALA A 30 20.52 7.23 -15.67
CA ALA A 30 21.25 6.75 -14.50
C ALA A 30 21.87 7.94 -13.74
N VAL A 31 21.42 8.15 -12.51
CA VAL A 31 21.86 9.26 -11.66
C VAL A 31 22.02 8.83 -10.20
N SER A 32 22.75 9.65 -9.45
CA SER A 32 22.88 9.54 -7.99
C SER A 32 22.94 10.93 -7.37
N LEU A 33 22.84 11.00 -6.04
CA LEU A 33 22.93 12.25 -5.29
C LEU A 33 24.12 12.19 -4.34
N LYS A 34 24.99 13.21 -4.37
CA LYS A 34 26.15 13.31 -3.49
C LYS A 34 25.92 14.39 -2.43
N ALA A 35 25.99 14.00 -1.16
CA ALA A 35 25.93 14.90 -0.02
C ALA A 35 27.28 15.63 0.19
N ALA A 36 27.26 16.70 0.99
CA ALA A 36 28.45 17.50 1.29
C ALA A 36 29.56 16.71 2.01
N ASP A 37 29.21 15.69 2.78
CA ASP A 37 30.14 14.78 3.46
C ASP A 37 30.72 13.68 2.54
N GLY A 38 30.31 13.66 1.26
CA GLY A 38 30.73 12.68 0.27
C GLY A 38 29.83 11.44 0.18
N THR A 39 28.81 11.31 1.03
CA THR A 39 27.84 10.21 0.97
C THR A 39 27.10 10.23 -0.36
N VAL A 40 27.00 9.07 -1.02
CA VAL A 40 26.27 8.91 -2.28
C VAL A 40 24.95 8.18 -2.01
N LEU A 41 23.84 8.86 -2.31
CA LEU A 41 22.50 8.31 -2.22
C LEU A 41 22.02 7.81 -3.59
N PRO A 42 21.29 6.69 -3.62
CA PRO A 42 20.62 6.25 -4.84
C PRO A 42 19.52 7.24 -5.24
N ALA A 43 19.43 7.50 -6.54
CA ALA A 43 18.39 8.35 -7.13
C ALA A 43 17.90 7.74 -8.44
N GLN A 44 16.70 8.12 -8.85
CA GLN A 44 16.00 7.48 -9.96
C GLN A 44 15.11 8.48 -10.70
N VAL A 45 15.30 8.60 -12.01
CA VAL A 45 14.41 9.42 -12.86
C VAL A 45 13.30 8.55 -13.41
N PHE A 46 12.05 8.95 -13.16
CA PHE A 46 10.85 8.18 -13.48
C PHE A 46 9.76 9.04 -14.10
N GLU A 47 8.78 8.41 -14.73
CA GLU A 47 7.61 9.08 -15.29
C GLU A 47 6.55 9.34 -14.20
N GLN A 48 6.09 10.57 -14.13
CA GLN A 48 5.02 11.02 -13.25
C GLN A 48 4.12 12.01 -13.99
N ASN A 49 2.86 11.61 -14.24
CA ASN A 49 1.84 12.44 -14.89
C ASN A 49 2.29 12.99 -16.27
N GLY A 50 2.95 12.15 -17.07
CA GLY A 50 3.47 12.51 -18.40
C GLY A 50 4.71 13.38 -18.40
N ALA A 51 5.32 13.63 -17.23
CA ALA A 51 6.56 14.37 -17.07
C ALA A 51 7.61 13.55 -16.31
N SER A 52 8.88 13.97 -16.35
CA SER A 52 9.94 13.35 -15.56
C SER A 52 9.96 13.88 -14.13
N ALA A 53 10.24 12.98 -13.18
CA ALA A 53 10.52 13.29 -11.79
C ALA A 53 11.74 12.52 -11.30
N LEU A 54 12.46 13.10 -10.35
CA LEU A 54 13.59 12.49 -9.64
C LEU A 54 13.11 12.00 -8.28
N ALA A 55 13.28 10.71 -7.98
CA ALA A 55 13.02 10.12 -6.67
C ALA A 55 14.33 9.75 -5.94
N PHE A 56 14.30 9.85 -4.62
CA PHE A 56 15.32 9.31 -3.71
C PHE A 56 14.71 9.10 -2.32
N VAL A 57 15.43 8.42 -1.43
CA VAL A 57 15.02 8.22 -0.03
C VAL A 57 15.93 9.06 0.86
N ILE A 58 15.32 9.93 1.69
CA ILE A 58 16.04 10.62 2.75
C ILE A 58 16.38 9.60 3.83
N ASP A 59 17.66 9.44 4.17
CA ASP A 59 18.08 8.50 5.21
C ASP A 59 17.69 8.97 6.62
N SER A 60 18.28 10.08 7.08
CA SER A 60 17.92 10.74 8.33
C SER A 60 18.29 12.22 8.29
N LEU A 61 17.31 13.09 8.49
CA LEU A 61 17.49 14.54 8.58
C LEU A 61 16.69 15.11 9.76
N PRO A 62 17.30 15.96 10.61
CA PRO A 62 16.58 16.62 11.69
C PRO A 62 15.47 17.54 11.19
N ALA A 63 14.52 17.85 12.07
CA ALA A 63 13.57 18.93 11.83
C ALA A 63 14.31 20.26 11.60
N LYS A 64 13.68 21.17 10.86
CA LYS A 64 14.12 22.55 10.59
C LYS A 64 15.52 22.62 9.96
N THR A 65 15.85 21.64 9.13
CA THR A 65 17.14 21.56 8.44
C THR A 65 16.93 21.72 6.94
N GLU A 66 17.94 22.30 6.29
CA GLU A 66 18.07 22.42 4.85
C GLU A 66 19.37 21.73 4.43
N VAL A 67 19.27 20.75 3.53
CA VAL A 67 20.43 20.01 3.00
C VAL A 67 20.40 20.06 1.48
N SER A 68 21.58 20.27 0.88
CA SER A 68 21.76 20.19 -0.56
C SER A 68 22.57 18.97 -0.96
N TYR A 69 22.15 18.35 -2.05
CA TYR A 69 22.86 17.28 -2.74
C TYR A 69 23.26 17.76 -4.14
N GLU A 70 24.43 17.32 -4.59
CA GLU A 70 24.86 17.44 -5.98
C GLU A 70 24.29 16.26 -6.77
N LEU A 71 23.63 16.55 -7.90
CA LEU A 71 23.24 15.52 -8.86
C LEU A 71 24.48 15.04 -9.61
N CYS A 72 24.71 13.73 -9.60
CA CYS A 72 25.83 13.09 -10.30
C CYS A 72 25.30 12.16 -11.40
N ASP A 73 26.03 12.14 -12.52
CA ASP A 73 25.82 11.12 -13.56
C ASP A 73 26.27 9.75 -13.05
N GLY A 74 25.53 8.71 -13.43
CA GLY A 74 25.77 7.34 -13.04
C GLY A 74 24.98 6.92 -11.79
N ALA A 75 24.51 5.68 -11.82
CA ALA A 75 23.74 5.09 -10.72
C ALA A 75 24.66 4.77 -9.53
N ALA A 76 24.12 4.93 -8.32
CA ALA A 76 24.75 4.38 -7.13
C ALA A 76 24.81 2.84 -7.23
N PRO A 77 25.91 2.18 -6.81
CA PRO A 77 26.07 0.73 -6.93
C PRO A 77 25.30 -0.01 -5.82
N VAL A 78 23.98 0.12 -5.80
CA VAL A 78 23.09 -0.50 -4.81
C VAL A 78 22.11 -1.45 -5.47
N ALA A 79 21.73 -2.51 -4.74
CA ALA A 79 20.61 -3.36 -5.13
C ALA A 79 19.29 -2.65 -4.77
N GLY A 80 18.51 -2.31 -5.80
CA GLY A 80 17.23 -1.62 -5.68
C GLY A 80 16.03 -2.54 -5.49
N VAL A 81 14.89 -2.07 -5.98
CA VAL A 81 13.70 -2.91 -6.17
C VAL A 81 13.67 -3.46 -7.59
N THR A 82 13.52 -4.76 -7.73
CA THR A 82 13.46 -5.47 -9.01
C THR A 82 12.16 -6.27 -9.10
N LEU A 83 11.48 -6.13 -10.22
CA LEU A 83 10.25 -6.82 -10.58
C LEU A 83 10.59 -7.88 -11.63
N LYS A 84 10.19 -9.12 -11.38
CA LYS A 84 10.38 -10.24 -12.30
C LYS A 84 9.02 -10.82 -12.67
N GLN A 85 8.62 -10.61 -13.91
CA GLN A 85 7.36 -11.14 -14.43
C GLN A 85 7.53 -12.62 -14.81
N HIS A 86 6.56 -13.41 -14.38
CA HIS A 86 6.27 -14.77 -14.82
C HIS A 86 4.89 -14.76 -15.49
N ASP A 87 4.29 -15.92 -15.77
CA ASP A 87 3.03 -16.03 -16.51
C ASP A 87 1.89 -15.19 -15.89
N GLU A 88 1.39 -15.63 -14.73
CA GLU A 88 0.28 -14.99 -14.02
C GLU A 88 0.72 -14.31 -12.69
N GLN A 89 2.02 -14.00 -12.58
CA GLN A 89 2.65 -13.50 -11.37
C GLN A 89 3.78 -12.49 -11.65
N ILE A 90 3.99 -11.54 -10.72
CA ILE A 90 5.18 -10.67 -10.71
C ILE A 90 5.83 -10.73 -9.33
N ASP A 91 7.06 -11.24 -9.27
CA ASP A 91 7.87 -11.20 -8.05
C ASP A 91 8.43 -9.80 -7.82
N VAL A 92 8.37 -9.34 -6.57
CA VAL A 92 8.95 -8.09 -6.10
C VAL A 92 10.13 -8.43 -5.20
N LEU A 93 11.33 -8.08 -5.65
CA LEU A 93 12.56 -8.28 -4.89
C LEU A 93 13.10 -6.93 -4.40
N CYS A 94 13.39 -6.82 -3.11
CA CYS A 94 14.05 -5.66 -2.51
C CYS A 94 15.47 -6.05 -2.09
N GLY A 95 16.49 -5.41 -2.67
CA GLY A 95 17.88 -5.77 -2.40
C GLY A 95 18.24 -7.20 -2.82
N GLY A 96 17.52 -7.76 -3.80
CA GLY A 96 17.68 -9.13 -4.27
C GLY A 96 16.93 -10.21 -3.47
N ALA A 97 16.34 -9.87 -2.32
CA ALA A 97 15.50 -10.79 -1.54
C ALA A 97 14.02 -10.61 -1.90
N LEU A 98 13.26 -11.71 -1.95
CA LEU A 98 11.81 -11.67 -2.18
C LEU A 98 11.13 -10.85 -1.06
N PHE A 99 10.39 -9.83 -1.47
CA PHE A 99 9.49 -9.08 -0.58
C PHE A 99 8.06 -9.60 -0.72
N THR A 100 7.55 -9.68 -1.93
CA THR A 100 6.22 -10.22 -2.21
C THR A 100 6.07 -10.67 -3.65
N THR A 101 4.99 -11.36 -3.98
CA THR A 101 4.60 -11.69 -5.35
C THR A 101 3.18 -11.20 -5.58
N LEU A 102 2.96 -10.46 -6.66
CA LEU A 102 1.63 -10.17 -7.16
C LEU A 102 1.09 -11.39 -7.89
N HIS A 103 -0.04 -11.91 -7.43
CA HIS A 103 -0.80 -12.97 -8.11
C HIS A 103 -1.99 -12.31 -8.80
N TYR A 104 -2.05 -12.42 -10.13
CA TYR A 104 -3.14 -11.84 -10.92
C TYR A 104 -3.82 -12.85 -11.85
N GLY A 105 -3.44 -14.13 -11.71
CA GLY A 105 -3.97 -15.23 -12.49
C GLY A 105 -5.41 -15.62 -12.23
N SER A 106 -6.00 -16.27 -13.24
CA SER A 106 -7.40 -16.70 -13.26
C SER A 106 -7.75 -17.78 -12.23
N LYS A 107 -6.74 -18.41 -11.61
CA LYS A 107 -6.92 -19.35 -10.48
C LYS A 107 -7.68 -18.72 -9.30
N TRP A 108 -7.55 -17.41 -9.11
CA TRP A 108 -8.10 -16.71 -7.96
C TRP A 108 -9.17 -15.70 -8.37
N ALA A 109 -10.17 -15.50 -7.52
CA ALA A 109 -11.28 -14.58 -7.79
C ALA A 109 -10.86 -13.09 -7.89
N LYS A 110 -9.64 -12.73 -7.49
CA LYS A 110 -9.12 -11.37 -7.45
C LYS A 110 -7.59 -11.35 -7.36
N PRO A 111 -6.92 -10.28 -7.83
CA PRO A 111 -5.48 -10.10 -7.61
C PRO A 111 -5.12 -9.76 -6.16
N PHE A 112 -3.97 -10.25 -5.71
CA PHE A 112 -3.45 -10.02 -4.36
C PHE A 112 -1.92 -10.16 -4.29
N LEU A 113 -1.31 -9.63 -3.23
CA LEU A 113 0.12 -9.76 -2.95
C LEU A 113 0.36 -10.83 -1.88
N PHE A 114 1.14 -11.87 -2.19
CA PHE A 114 1.49 -12.97 -1.27
C PHE A 114 2.74 -13.74 -1.73
N PRO A 115 3.59 -14.25 -0.82
CA PRO A 115 3.67 -13.91 0.60
C PRO A 115 4.03 -12.43 0.77
N VAL A 116 3.81 -11.84 1.93
CA VAL A 116 4.44 -10.56 2.27
C VAL A 116 5.51 -10.83 3.32
N ILE A 117 6.77 -10.68 2.92
CA ILE A 117 7.94 -11.01 3.72
C ILE A 117 8.48 -9.73 4.35
N GLY A 118 8.51 -9.71 5.67
CA GLY A 118 8.89 -8.55 6.46
C GLY A 118 10.34 -8.51 6.88
N PRO A 119 10.65 -7.60 7.83
CA PRO A 119 11.85 -7.70 8.65
C PRO A 119 12.02 -9.10 9.24
N TYR A 120 13.27 -9.50 9.46
CA TYR A 120 13.65 -10.85 9.92
C TYR A 120 13.38 -12.00 8.92
N GLY A 121 12.86 -11.72 7.72
CA GLY A 121 12.62 -12.72 6.68
C GLY A 121 11.37 -13.58 6.92
N SER A 122 10.53 -13.20 7.88
CA SER A 122 9.28 -13.89 8.22
C SER A 122 8.10 -13.36 7.43
N THR A 123 7.14 -14.22 7.13
CA THR A 123 5.86 -13.83 6.51
C THR A 123 5.01 -13.03 7.51
N MET A 124 4.56 -11.85 7.10
CA MET A 124 3.73 -10.95 7.93
C MET A 124 2.23 -11.11 7.67
N THR A 125 1.85 -11.84 6.63
CA THR A 125 0.45 -12.11 6.25
C THR A 125 0.14 -13.60 6.33
N ARG A 126 -1.15 -13.91 6.55
CA ARG A 126 -1.63 -15.29 6.66
C ARG A 126 -1.41 -16.05 5.36
N SER A 127 -1.04 -17.34 5.48
CA SER A 127 -0.75 -18.18 4.31
C SER A 127 -1.98 -18.84 3.72
N TYR A 128 -2.95 -19.23 4.54
CA TYR A 128 -4.23 -19.77 4.08
C TYR A 128 -5.05 -18.71 3.32
N PRO A 129 -5.64 -19.06 2.15
CA PRO A 129 -5.69 -20.40 1.52
C PRO A 129 -4.56 -20.71 0.52
N MET A 130 -3.64 -19.77 0.26
CA MET A 130 -2.58 -19.93 -0.74
C MET A 130 -1.64 -21.10 -0.41
N ILE A 131 -1.39 -21.34 0.88
CA ILE A 131 -0.73 -22.54 1.40
C ILE A 131 -1.69 -23.20 2.40
N PRO A 132 -2.34 -24.33 2.04
CA PRO A 132 -3.48 -24.85 2.80
C PRO A 132 -3.14 -25.59 4.09
N ASP A 133 -1.88 -26.00 4.28
CA ASP A 133 -1.47 -26.95 5.33
C ASP A 133 -0.39 -26.39 6.27
N VAL A 134 -0.42 -25.09 6.53
CA VAL A 134 0.41 -24.48 7.59
C VAL A 134 -0.10 -24.94 8.96
N ALA A 135 0.77 -25.59 9.74
CA ALA A 135 0.41 -26.13 11.04
C ALA A 135 -0.10 -25.04 12.00
N GLY A 136 -1.27 -25.26 12.60
CA GLY A 136 -1.89 -24.33 13.54
C GLY A 136 -2.61 -23.14 12.90
N GLU A 137 -2.53 -22.97 11.58
CA GLU A 137 -3.24 -21.88 10.89
C GLU A 137 -4.71 -22.25 10.62
N PRO A 138 -5.69 -21.40 11.01
CA PRO A 138 -7.10 -21.66 10.74
C PRO A 138 -7.42 -21.70 9.24
N LYS A 139 -8.28 -22.64 8.85
CA LYS A 139 -8.77 -22.80 7.46
C LYS A 139 -10.09 -22.05 7.23
N ASP A 140 -10.21 -20.85 7.80
CA ASP A 140 -11.40 -20.01 7.74
C ASP A 140 -11.23 -18.83 6.77
N HIS A 141 -12.34 -18.21 6.37
CA HIS A 141 -12.33 -17.03 5.51
C HIS A 141 -11.38 -17.15 4.29
N PRO A 142 -11.55 -18.15 3.40
CA PRO A 142 -10.63 -18.37 2.27
C PRO A 142 -10.59 -17.18 1.28
N HIS A 143 -11.59 -16.30 1.33
CA HIS A 143 -11.64 -15.08 0.51
C HIS A 143 -10.64 -13.99 0.97
N GLN A 144 -10.08 -14.08 2.17
CA GLN A 144 -9.11 -13.12 2.69
C GLN A 144 -7.69 -13.51 2.28
N LYS A 145 -7.17 -12.83 1.25
CA LYS A 145 -5.92 -13.18 0.56
C LYS A 145 -4.81 -12.18 0.82
N SER A 146 -4.12 -12.33 1.96
CA SER A 146 -2.90 -11.58 2.29
C SER A 146 -3.06 -10.05 2.16
N PHE A 147 -2.72 -9.41 1.03
CA PHE A 147 -2.97 -7.99 0.75
C PHE A 147 -3.74 -7.84 -0.58
N TRP A 148 -4.99 -7.36 -0.51
CA TRP A 148 -5.92 -7.33 -1.65
C TRP A 148 -6.91 -6.14 -1.60
N THR A 149 -7.75 -6.04 -2.64
CA THR A 149 -8.91 -5.15 -2.74
C THR A 149 -10.14 -5.99 -3.04
N ALA A 150 -11.24 -5.72 -2.35
CA ALA A 150 -12.54 -6.29 -2.68
C ALA A 150 -13.66 -5.51 -1.99
N TRP A 151 -14.88 -5.67 -2.49
CA TRP A 151 -16.06 -5.05 -1.90
C TRP A 151 -17.27 -5.98 -1.93
N GLY A 152 -18.10 -5.95 -0.89
CA GLY A 152 -19.20 -6.89 -0.68
C GLY A 152 -20.52 -6.49 -1.33
N ASP A 153 -20.63 -5.27 -1.87
CA ASP A 153 -21.80 -4.80 -2.61
C ASP A 153 -21.41 -3.77 -3.68
N VAL A 154 -21.26 -4.23 -4.93
CA VAL A 154 -21.11 -3.38 -6.11
C VAL A 154 -22.31 -3.63 -7.02
N ASN A 155 -23.24 -2.67 -7.08
CA ASN A 155 -24.53 -2.83 -7.79
C ASN A 155 -25.31 -4.09 -7.38
N GLY A 156 -25.24 -4.50 -6.11
CA GLY A 156 -25.86 -5.73 -5.59
C GLY A 156 -24.99 -6.98 -5.69
N THR A 157 -23.84 -6.93 -6.36
CA THR A 157 -22.89 -8.06 -6.46
C THR A 157 -21.89 -8.03 -5.31
N ASN A 158 -21.72 -9.19 -4.66
CA ASN A 158 -20.67 -9.40 -3.65
C ASN A 158 -19.39 -9.94 -4.30
N SER A 159 -18.31 -9.14 -4.32
CA SER A 159 -16.96 -9.55 -4.74
C SER A 159 -15.99 -9.72 -3.55
N TRP A 160 -16.49 -9.60 -2.31
CA TRP A 160 -15.72 -9.76 -1.08
C TRP A 160 -15.63 -11.23 -0.69
N GLU A 161 -16.78 -11.87 -0.51
CA GLU A 161 -16.87 -13.28 -0.16
C GLU A 161 -16.73 -14.18 -1.40
N GLU A 162 -16.28 -15.42 -1.18
CA GLU A 162 -16.10 -16.44 -2.24
C GLU A 162 -16.88 -17.70 -1.87
N LYS A 163 -18.18 -17.55 -1.61
CA LYS A 163 -19.06 -18.64 -1.14
C LYS A 163 -20.02 -19.10 -2.23
N THR A 164 -21.08 -18.35 -2.50
CA THR A 164 -22.15 -18.69 -3.46
C THR A 164 -22.44 -17.47 -4.30
N ALA A 165 -22.47 -17.62 -5.62
CA ALA A 165 -22.83 -16.56 -6.57
C ALA A 165 -22.13 -15.22 -6.26
N PHE A 166 -20.79 -15.23 -6.38
CA PHE A 166 -19.94 -14.06 -6.09
C PHE A 166 -19.36 -13.46 -7.37
N GLY A 167 -19.10 -12.16 -7.35
CA GLY A 167 -18.40 -11.45 -8.41
C GLY A 167 -16.89 -11.62 -8.35
N THR A 168 -16.23 -11.46 -9.49
CA THR A 168 -14.78 -11.63 -9.64
C THR A 168 -14.11 -10.34 -10.11
N ILE A 169 -12.85 -10.15 -9.72
CA ILE A 169 -11.98 -9.08 -10.21
C ILE A 169 -10.96 -9.74 -11.13
N VAL A 170 -11.13 -9.60 -12.44
CA VAL A 170 -10.29 -10.26 -13.44
C VAL A 170 -9.23 -9.29 -13.93
N CYS A 171 -7.95 -9.59 -13.70
CA CYS A 171 -6.86 -8.81 -14.27
C CYS A 171 -6.81 -9.01 -15.80
N LYS A 172 -6.93 -7.91 -16.53
CA LYS A 172 -6.86 -7.88 -18.00
C LYS A 172 -5.44 -7.64 -18.49
N ASP A 173 -4.68 -6.82 -17.77
CA ASP A 173 -3.28 -6.50 -18.07
C ASP A 173 -2.51 -6.20 -16.79
N ALA A 174 -1.26 -6.65 -16.72
CA ALA A 174 -0.34 -6.43 -15.62
C ALA A 174 1.03 -6.02 -16.19
N ARG A 175 1.42 -4.77 -15.95
CA ARG A 175 2.62 -4.16 -16.54
C ARG A 175 3.62 -3.75 -15.47
N ILE A 176 4.87 -4.14 -15.67
CA ILE A 176 6.02 -3.54 -14.99
C ILE A 176 6.28 -2.20 -15.66
N LEU A 177 6.02 -1.10 -14.94
CA LEU A 177 6.26 0.25 -15.45
C LEU A 177 7.69 0.72 -15.18
N GLU A 178 8.31 0.21 -14.12
CA GLU A 178 9.57 0.75 -13.61
C GLU A 178 10.29 -0.26 -12.71
N ASN A 179 11.61 -0.33 -12.85
CA ASN A 179 12.55 -0.95 -11.93
C ASN A 179 13.65 0.05 -11.59
N GLY A 180 14.21 0.00 -10.39
CA GLY A 180 15.36 0.84 -10.10
C GLY A 180 15.83 0.89 -8.65
N PRO A 181 16.88 1.69 -8.39
CA PRO A 181 17.59 1.73 -7.12
C PRO A 181 16.77 2.30 -5.95
N VAL A 182 15.71 3.06 -6.23
CA VAL A 182 14.89 3.74 -5.23
C VAL A 182 13.50 3.10 -5.13
N ARG A 183 12.91 2.75 -6.28
CA ARG A 183 11.55 2.22 -6.34
C ARG A 183 11.32 1.35 -7.57
N ALA A 184 10.23 0.58 -7.53
CA ALA A 184 9.67 -0.10 -8.69
C ALA A 184 8.14 0.06 -8.72
N ARG A 185 7.53 -0.05 -9.91
CA ARG A 185 6.09 0.22 -10.10
C ARG A 185 5.43 -0.85 -10.97
N ILE A 186 4.30 -1.36 -10.51
CA ILE A 186 3.40 -2.26 -11.24
C ILE A 186 2.08 -1.52 -11.49
N ALA A 187 1.52 -1.65 -12.68
CA ALA A 187 0.15 -1.24 -13.00
C ALA A 187 -0.70 -2.43 -13.44
N LEU A 188 -1.96 -2.43 -13.01
CA LEU A 188 -2.97 -3.43 -13.31
C LEU A 188 -4.18 -2.73 -13.93
N SER A 189 -4.78 -3.36 -14.94
CA SER A 189 -6.16 -3.08 -15.35
C SER A 189 -7.02 -4.30 -15.05
N CYS A 190 -8.13 -4.11 -14.36
CA CYS A 190 -9.02 -5.20 -13.95
C CYS A 190 -10.47 -4.90 -14.33
N ASP A 191 -11.19 -5.94 -14.73
CA ASP A 191 -12.64 -5.90 -14.86
C ASP A 191 -13.28 -6.45 -13.60
N TRP A 192 -14.22 -5.71 -13.01
CA TRP A 192 -15.11 -6.23 -11.98
C TRP A 192 -16.34 -6.83 -12.65
N LEU A 193 -16.55 -8.12 -12.43
CA LEU A 193 -17.63 -8.89 -13.02
C LEU A 193 -18.61 -9.33 -11.94
N SER A 194 -19.90 -9.34 -12.27
CA SER A 194 -20.92 -9.97 -11.44
C SER A 194 -20.79 -11.49 -11.43
N GLU A 195 -21.59 -12.13 -10.59
CA GLU A 195 -21.68 -13.58 -10.46
C GLU A 195 -22.08 -14.32 -11.75
N ASN A 196 -22.67 -13.60 -12.71
CA ASN A 196 -23.03 -14.13 -14.03
C ASN A 196 -22.06 -13.72 -15.15
N GLY A 197 -20.95 -13.07 -14.81
CA GLY A 197 -19.91 -12.62 -15.76
C GLY A 197 -20.20 -11.27 -16.43
N SER A 198 -21.27 -10.56 -16.06
CA SER A 198 -21.54 -9.22 -16.59
C SER A 198 -20.55 -8.21 -16.01
N LYS A 199 -19.97 -7.37 -16.87
CA LYS A 199 -19.03 -6.32 -16.44
C LYS A 199 -19.77 -5.18 -15.71
N LEU A 200 -19.34 -4.91 -14.48
CA LEU A 200 -19.86 -3.86 -13.62
C LEU A 200 -19.06 -2.56 -13.77
N MET A 201 -17.73 -2.67 -13.73
CA MET A 201 -16.81 -1.53 -13.78
C MET A 201 -15.40 -1.97 -14.19
N GLU A 202 -14.56 -0.98 -14.49
CA GLU A 202 -13.12 -1.14 -14.64
C GLU A 202 -12.39 -0.61 -13.40
N GLU A 203 -11.24 -1.20 -13.11
CA GLU A 203 -10.31 -0.78 -12.08
C GLU A 203 -8.91 -0.62 -12.67
N GLU A 204 -8.29 0.53 -12.45
CA GLU A 204 -6.84 0.71 -12.59
C GLU A 204 -6.19 0.69 -11.21
N ARG A 205 -5.20 -0.16 -11.01
CA ARG A 205 -4.46 -0.24 -9.74
C ARG A 205 -2.97 -0.12 -9.97
N GLU A 206 -2.31 0.73 -9.21
CA GLU A 206 -0.85 0.80 -9.17
C GLU A 206 -0.31 0.45 -7.79
N TYR A 207 0.83 -0.25 -7.79
CA TYR A 207 1.66 -0.45 -6.62
C TYR A 207 3.04 0.16 -6.86
N VAL A 208 3.49 1.02 -5.95
CA VAL A 208 4.86 1.56 -5.93
C VAL A 208 5.58 1.01 -4.71
N PHE A 209 6.63 0.23 -4.95
CA PHE A 209 7.45 -0.40 -3.91
C PHE A 209 8.71 0.42 -3.70
N TYR A 210 9.02 0.79 -2.46
CA TYR A 210 10.20 1.59 -2.13
C TYR A 210 11.33 0.74 -1.56
N MET A 211 12.56 1.06 -1.95
CA MET A 211 13.77 0.51 -1.34
C MET A 211 14.06 1.24 -0.02
N LEU A 212 13.66 0.62 1.09
CA LEU A 212 13.95 1.07 2.46
C LEU A 212 14.93 0.11 3.16
N PRO A 213 15.53 0.49 4.31
CA PRO A 213 16.36 -0.42 5.10
C PRO A 213 15.64 -1.72 5.46
N ALA A 214 16.39 -2.77 5.80
CA ALA A 214 15.82 -4.10 6.12
C ALA A 214 14.76 -4.10 7.25
N SER A 215 14.76 -3.09 8.12
CA SER A 215 13.78 -2.89 9.19
C SER A 215 12.41 -2.41 8.71
N ALA A 216 12.26 -2.01 7.44
CA ALA A 216 10.99 -1.54 6.90
C ALA A 216 10.80 -1.83 5.39
N ARG A 217 9.55 -1.90 4.96
CA ARG A 217 9.13 -1.83 3.55
C ARG A 217 7.95 -0.88 3.45
N ALA A 218 7.86 -0.14 2.36
CA ALA A 218 6.70 0.71 2.09
C ALA A 218 6.16 0.44 0.68
N VAL A 219 4.84 0.38 0.59
CA VAL A 219 4.10 0.21 -0.66
C VAL A 219 3.06 1.30 -0.74
N ASP A 220 3.15 2.15 -1.77
CA ASP A 220 2.02 3.02 -2.12
C ASP A 220 1.09 2.26 -3.04
N MET A 221 -0.20 2.33 -2.76
CA MET A 221 -1.26 1.73 -3.54
C MET A 221 -2.22 2.83 -3.98
N SER A 222 -2.46 2.92 -5.29
CA SER A 222 -3.55 3.74 -5.83
C SER A 222 -4.54 2.87 -6.60
N VAL A 223 -5.82 3.13 -6.41
CA VAL A 223 -6.92 2.44 -7.09
C VAL A 223 -7.84 3.48 -7.69
N ARG A 224 -8.15 3.35 -8.98
CA ARG A 224 -9.16 4.12 -9.67
C ARG A 224 -10.26 3.20 -10.13
N PHE A 225 -11.47 3.41 -9.64
CA PHE A 225 -12.67 2.71 -10.12
C PHE A 225 -13.39 3.56 -11.15
N MET A 226 -13.79 2.95 -12.26
CA MET A 226 -14.38 3.66 -13.41
C MET A 226 -15.69 2.99 -13.83
N ALA A 227 -16.77 3.77 -13.81
CA ALA A 227 -18.10 3.33 -14.21
C ALA A 227 -18.23 3.33 -15.75
N THR A 228 -17.58 2.39 -16.42
CA THR A 228 -17.45 2.36 -17.89
C THR A 228 -18.70 1.85 -18.60
N ASN A 229 -19.47 0.96 -17.97
CA ASN A 229 -20.58 0.26 -18.60
C ASN A 229 -21.96 0.79 -18.16
N CYS A 230 -22.10 1.08 -16.87
CA CYS A 230 -23.31 1.63 -16.26
C CYS A 230 -22.91 2.46 -15.03
N PRO A 231 -23.83 3.25 -14.43
CA PRO A 231 -23.59 3.82 -13.11
C PRO A 231 -23.26 2.71 -12.10
N VAL A 232 -22.30 2.97 -11.21
CA VAL A 232 -21.82 2.01 -10.22
C VAL A 232 -22.15 2.53 -8.84
N THR A 233 -22.70 1.69 -7.97
CA THR A 233 -22.91 1.98 -6.56
C THR A 233 -22.11 0.99 -5.73
N PHE A 234 -21.18 1.50 -4.93
CA PHE A 234 -20.63 0.78 -3.79
C PHE A 234 -21.65 0.89 -2.65
N GLY A 235 -22.26 -0.22 -2.26
CA GLY A 235 -23.25 -0.25 -1.19
C GLY A 235 -22.64 -0.15 0.21
N ASP A 236 -23.44 0.34 1.15
CA ASP A 236 -23.12 0.39 2.58
C ASP A 236 -23.04 -1.04 3.15
N THR A 237 -21.81 -1.52 3.35
CA THR A 237 -21.52 -2.80 3.97
C THR A 237 -20.20 -2.77 4.74
N LYS A 238 -20.15 -3.49 5.86
CA LYS A 238 -18.88 -3.76 6.56
C LYS A 238 -17.99 -4.75 5.79
N GLU A 239 -18.57 -5.58 4.93
CA GLU A 239 -17.85 -6.60 4.17
C GLU A 239 -17.15 -5.96 2.97
N GLY A 240 -15.96 -5.41 3.20
CA GLY A 240 -15.28 -4.66 2.14
C GLY A 240 -14.10 -3.86 2.65
N GLY A 241 -13.19 -3.57 1.72
CA GLY A 241 -12.26 -2.47 1.85
C GLY A 241 -11.22 -2.41 0.75
N ILE A 242 -10.82 -1.18 0.45
CA ILE A 242 -10.09 -0.85 -0.78
C ILE A 242 -8.63 -1.25 -0.64
N CYS A 243 -8.06 -1.10 0.55
CA CYS A 243 -6.78 -1.64 0.96
C CYS A 243 -7.02 -2.60 2.14
N SER A 244 -6.94 -3.91 1.86
CA SER A 244 -7.25 -4.98 2.83
C SER A 244 -6.04 -5.85 3.11
N ILE A 245 -5.81 -6.16 4.39
CA ILE A 245 -4.73 -7.04 4.84
C ILE A 245 -5.26 -8.09 5.82
N ARG A 246 -4.77 -9.33 5.67
CA ARG A 246 -4.93 -10.42 6.64
C ARG A 246 -3.55 -10.75 7.20
N VAL A 247 -3.30 -10.32 8.45
CA VAL A 247 -2.00 -10.53 9.11
C VAL A 247 -1.76 -12.01 9.39
N ALA A 248 -0.50 -12.39 9.56
CA ALA A 248 -0.13 -13.75 9.96
C ALA A 248 -0.85 -14.14 11.26
N SER A 249 -1.23 -15.41 11.42
CA SER A 249 -1.95 -15.85 12.63
C SER A 249 -1.19 -15.60 13.94
N SER A 250 0.15 -15.60 13.92
CA SER A 250 0.95 -15.24 15.10
C SER A 250 0.81 -13.77 15.51
N MET A 251 0.37 -12.90 14.59
CA MET A 251 0.17 -11.47 14.78
C MET A 251 -1.28 -11.08 15.05
N ASP A 252 -2.23 -12.03 15.10
CA ASP A 252 -3.62 -11.69 15.37
C ASP A 252 -3.83 -11.28 16.84
N ALA A 253 -4.75 -10.35 17.11
CA ALA A 253 -5.06 -9.87 18.45
C ALA A 253 -6.01 -10.80 19.24
N SER A 254 -6.34 -11.99 18.71
CA SER A 254 -6.93 -13.06 19.52
C SER A 254 -5.83 -13.78 20.32
N GLY A 255 -4.60 -13.78 19.80
CA GLY A 255 -3.39 -14.22 20.47
C GLY A 255 -2.51 -13.06 20.95
N ALA A 256 -1.29 -13.00 20.44
CA ALA A 256 -0.23 -12.10 20.93
C ALA A 256 -0.10 -10.80 20.12
N GLY A 257 -0.98 -10.58 19.14
CA GLY A 257 -1.03 -9.36 18.35
C GLY A 257 -1.72 -8.21 19.05
N THR A 258 -1.63 -7.02 18.47
CA THR A 258 -2.28 -5.81 18.97
C THR A 258 -2.66 -4.90 17.81
N ILE A 259 -3.91 -4.43 17.82
CA ILE A 259 -4.42 -3.41 16.88
C ILE A 259 -4.32 -2.06 17.57
N VAL A 260 -3.81 -1.05 16.86
CA VAL A 260 -3.77 0.34 17.32
C VAL A 260 -4.10 1.30 16.18
N ASN A 261 -4.69 2.46 16.48
CA ASN A 261 -4.97 3.47 15.46
C ASN A 261 -4.43 4.86 15.81
N SER A 262 -4.55 5.79 14.88
CA SER A 262 -4.02 7.15 15.01
C SER A 262 -4.60 7.97 16.16
N TYR A 263 -5.76 7.58 16.70
CA TYR A 263 -6.38 8.25 17.85
C TYR A 263 -6.02 7.60 19.19
N GLY A 264 -5.10 6.62 19.19
CA GLY A 264 -4.63 5.93 20.39
C GLY A 264 -5.55 4.81 20.87
N ALA A 265 -6.56 4.42 20.08
CA ALA A 265 -7.40 3.26 20.39
C ALA A 265 -6.58 1.97 20.33
N VAL A 266 -6.88 1.02 21.22
CA VAL A 266 -6.18 -0.26 21.33
C VAL A 266 -7.16 -1.44 21.32
N GLY A 267 -6.88 -2.45 20.48
CA GLY A 267 -7.69 -3.67 20.35
C GLY A 267 -8.98 -3.46 19.55
N GLU A 268 -9.64 -4.57 19.16
CA GLU A 268 -10.82 -4.52 18.29
C GLU A 268 -11.95 -3.66 18.86
N SER A 269 -12.21 -3.72 20.18
CA SER A 269 -13.31 -2.97 20.81
C SER A 269 -13.22 -1.46 20.64
N GLU A 270 -12.00 -0.93 20.54
CA GLU A 270 -11.77 0.51 20.40
C GLU A 270 -11.43 0.91 18.96
N THR A 271 -11.10 -0.04 18.08
CA THR A 271 -10.65 0.25 16.71
C THR A 271 -11.69 -0.11 15.65
N TRP A 272 -12.57 -1.07 15.93
CA TRP A 272 -13.66 -1.49 15.05
C TRP A 272 -14.62 -0.34 14.72
N GLY A 273 -14.79 -0.06 13.43
CA GLY A 273 -15.69 0.97 12.94
C GLY A 273 -15.36 2.36 13.48
N LYS A 274 -14.11 2.60 13.89
CA LYS A 274 -13.65 3.94 14.27
C LYS A 274 -12.94 4.60 13.11
N ARG A 275 -13.03 5.92 13.07
CA ARG A 275 -12.30 6.75 12.12
C ARG A 275 -10.87 6.94 12.61
N ALA A 276 -9.89 6.71 11.75
CA ALA A 276 -8.48 6.98 12.05
C ALA A 276 -7.68 7.20 10.76
N GLU A 277 -6.65 8.03 10.82
CA GLU A 277 -5.78 8.36 9.70
C GLU A 277 -4.92 7.17 9.26
N TRP A 278 -4.66 6.28 10.22
CA TRP A 278 -3.98 5.00 10.00
C TRP A 278 -4.42 4.00 11.07
N CYS A 279 -4.30 2.72 10.73
CA CYS A 279 -4.46 1.60 11.64
C CYS A 279 -3.27 0.67 11.46
N ASP A 280 -2.71 0.22 12.58
CA ASP A 280 -1.55 -0.65 12.65
C ASP A 280 -1.89 -1.94 13.39
N TYR A 281 -1.35 -3.03 12.89
CA TYR A 281 -1.47 -4.34 13.50
C TYR A 281 -0.05 -4.91 13.69
N TYR A 282 0.38 -5.05 14.92
CA TYR A 282 1.70 -5.59 15.25
C TYR A 282 1.61 -6.81 16.15
N GLY A 283 2.61 -7.69 16.05
CA GLY A 283 2.67 -8.93 16.80
C GLY A 283 3.93 -9.73 16.52
N PRO A 284 4.11 -10.88 17.19
CA PRO A 284 5.30 -11.70 17.02
C PRO A 284 5.30 -12.47 15.69
N VAL A 285 6.48 -12.61 15.12
CA VAL A 285 6.86 -13.56 14.07
C VAL A 285 8.20 -14.21 14.45
N PRO A 286 8.66 -15.28 13.77
CA PRO A 286 10.01 -15.76 13.99
C PRO A 286 11.04 -14.62 13.80
N GLY A 287 11.90 -14.42 14.80
CA GLY A 287 12.93 -13.38 14.81
C GLY A 287 12.58 -12.08 15.54
N GLY A 288 11.30 -11.79 15.81
CA GLY A 288 10.93 -10.60 16.60
C GLY A 288 9.49 -10.13 16.41
N THR A 289 9.20 -8.93 16.93
CA THR A 289 7.93 -8.24 16.69
C THR A 289 8.01 -7.47 15.38
N VAL A 290 6.93 -7.52 14.60
CA VAL A 290 6.75 -6.74 13.37
C VAL A 290 5.34 -6.15 13.34
N GLY A 291 5.12 -5.13 12.50
CA GLY A 291 3.81 -4.53 12.31
C GLY A 291 3.51 -4.16 10.86
N ILE A 292 2.22 -4.14 10.55
CA ILE A 292 1.66 -3.68 9.28
C ILE A 292 0.72 -2.52 9.57
N CYS A 293 1.04 -1.35 9.01
CA CYS A 293 0.22 -0.15 9.10
C CYS A 293 -0.35 0.19 7.72
N ILE A 294 -1.67 0.37 7.63
CA ILE A 294 -2.33 0.99 6.47
C ILE A 294 -2.59 2.46 6.81
N MET A 295 -2.12 3.35 5.95
CA MET A 295 -2.27 4.80 6.06
C MET A 295 -3.25 5.31 5.01
N ASP A 296 -4.30 6.00 5.46
CA ASP A 296 -5.31 6.61 4.60
C ASP A 296 -4.84 7.96 4.06
N ASN A 297 -5.34 8.37 2.89
CA ASN A 297 -4.93 9.63 2.27
C ASN A 297 -6.03 10.71 2.43
N PRO A 298 -5.68 11.97 2.78
CA PRO A 298 -6.62 13.08 2.87
C PRO A 298 -7.49 13.34 1.63
N THR A 299 -7.07 12.87 0.45
CA THR A 299 -7.86 13.00 -0.79
C THR A 299 -8.90 11.90 -0.96
N ASN A 300 -8.90 10.86 -0.14
CA ASN A 300 -9.84 9.76 -0.26
C ASN A 300 -11.24 10.19 0.17
N TYR A 301 -12.25 9.61 -0.49
CA TYR A 301 -13.63 9.73 -0.05
C TYR A 301 -13.77 9.22 1.40
N CYS A 302 -14.55 9.96 2.21
CA CYS A 302 -14.75 9.70 3.64
C CYS A 302 -13.50 9.78 4.54
N TYR A 303 -12.41 10.43 4.10
CA TYR A 303 -11.21 10.62 4.93
C TYR A 303 -11.48 11.35 6.27
N PRO A 304 -10.86 10.93 7.39
CA PRO A 304 -10.23 9.61 7.56
C PRO A 304 -11.29 8.50 7.54
N THR A 305 -10.97 7.41 6.86
CA THR A 305 -11.84 6.25 6.65
C THR A 305 -12.23 5.56 7.97
N TYR A 306 -13.22 4.68 7.90
CA TYR A 306 -13.56 3.77 8.99
C TYR A 306 -12.79 2.46 8.85
N TRP A 307 -12.41 1.87 9.99
CA TRP A 307 -11.61 0.65 10.02
C TRP A 307 -12.44 -0.59 10.27
N HIS A 308 -12.47 -1.48 9.28
CA HIS A 308 -13.01 -2.83 9.41
C HIS A 308 -11.89 -3.77 9.90
N VAL A 309 -11.74 -3.85 11.22
CA VAL A 309 -10.69 -4.64 11.88
C VAL A 309 -11.25 -5.78 12.73
N ARG A 310 -10.48 -6.86 12.87
CA ARG A 310 -10.85 -8.03 13.66
C ARG A 310 -9.66 -8.57 14.43
N ASN A 311 -9.92 -9.03 15.64
CA ASN A 311 -8.96 -9.74 16.49
C ASN A 311 -8.41 -10.99 15.79
N TYR A 312 -9.15 -11.60 14.86
CA TYR A 312 -8.66 -12.75 14.09
C TYR A 312 -7.70 -12.38 12.95
N GLY A 313 -7.35 -11.10 12.78
CA GLY A 313 -6.27 -10.67 11.90
C GLY A 313 -6.67 -9.92 10.63
N LEU A 314 -7.97 -9.64 10.42
CA LEU A 314 -8.41 -8.79 9.30
C LEU A 314 -8.21 -7.31 9.65
N MET A 315 -7.66 -6.53 8.72
CA MET A 315 -7.56 -5.09 8.79
C MET A 315 -7.83 -4.50 7.41
N THR A 316 -8.87 -3.67 7.28
CA THR A 316 -9.16 -3.03 6.00
C THR A 316 -9.75 -1.63 6.12
N ALA A 317 -9.36 -0.77 5.18
CA ALA A 317 -9.87 0.59 5.02
C ALA A 317 -11.25 0.55 4.34
N ASN A 318 -12.30 0.84 5.10
CA ASN A 318 -13.69 0.73 4.67
C ASN A 318 -14.39 2.10 4.75
N PRO A 319 -14.49 2.83 3.62
CA PRO A 319 -15.11 4.16 3.61
C PRO A 319 -16.65 4.14 3.57
N PHE A 320 -17.30 2.98 3.34
CA PHE A 320 -18.73 2.95 2.97
C PHE A 320 -19.65 2.27 4.01
N GLY A 321 -19.14 1.51 4.98
CA GLY A 321 -19.93 0.70 5.92
C GLY A 321 -20.59 1.45 7.09
N LEU A 322 -21.07 2.69 6.89
CA LEU A 322 -21.52 3.57 7.98
C LEU A 322 -22.65 2.96 8.80
N SER A 323 -23.64 2.35 8.17
CA SER A 323 -24.79 1.76 8.88
C SER A 323 -24.39 0.70 9.90
N TYR A 324 -23.30 -0.04 9.60
CA TYR A 324 -22.74 -1.07 10.46
C TYR A 324 -21.83 -0.48 11.55
N PHE A 325 -20.95 0.46 11.19
CA PHE A 325 -19.98 1.02 12.13
C PHE A 325 -20.62 1.95 13.16
N LEU A 326 -21.66 2.68 12.77
CA LEU A 326 -22.43 3.54 13.66
C LEU A 326 -23.56 2.77 14.38
N ASN A 327 -23.83 1.53 13.98
CA ASN A 327 -24.99 0.76 14.42
C ASN A 327 -26.31 1.54 14.24
N ASP A 328 -26.43 2.24 13.10
CA ASP A 328 -27.58 3.07 12.74
C ASP A 328 -28.04 2.74 11.32
N LYS A 329 -29.18 2.05 11.19
CA LYS A 329 -29.77 1.68 9.90
C LYS A 329 -30.20 2.87 9.03
N LYS A 330 -30.24 4.08 9.60
CA LYS A 330 -30.54 5.31 8.84
C LYS A 330 -29.28 5.94 8.25
N ALA A 331 -28.10 5.61 8.77
CA ALA A 331 -26.84 6.01 8.14
C ALA A 331 -26.66 5.26 6.82
N ASN A 332 -26.00 5.90 5.87
CA ASN A 332 -25.72 5.35 4.56
C ASN A 332 -24.37 5.88 4.06
N GLY A 333 -23.37 5.00 3.95
CA GLY A 333 -22.07 5.30 3.38
C GLY A 333 -21.92 4.91 1.91
N SER A 334 -23.01 4.53 1.23
CA SER A 334 -22.95 4.14 -0.18
C SER A 334 -22.39 5.27 -1.04
N LEU A 335 -21.59 4.91 -2.04
CA LEU A 335 -21.05 5.84 -3.03
C LEU A 335 -21.55 5.47 -4.43
N SER A 336 -22.25 6.39 -5.07
CA SER A 336 -22.65 6.26 -6.48
C SER A 336 -21.69 7.03 -7.41
N ILE A 337 -21.24 6.35 -8.45
CA ILE A 337 -20.35 6.84 -9.51
C ILE A 337 -21.17 6.90 -10.78
N ALA A 338 -21.30 8.08 -11.38
CA ALA A 338 -22.00 8.26 -12.64
C ALA A 338 -21.25 7.56 -13.78
N GLN A 339 -21.99 7.02 -14.75
CA GLN A 339 -21.39 6.41 -15.93
C GLN A 339 -20.44 7.40 -16.64
N GLY A 340 -19.26 6.91 -17.05
CA GLY A 340 -18.22 7.72 -17.68
C GLY A 340 -17.35 8.50 -16.70
N THR A 341 -17.56 8.37 -15.38
CA THR A 341 -16.73 8.99 -14.34
C THR A 341 -16.02 7.93 -13.49
N GLY A 342 -15.19 8.37 -12.54
CA GLY A 342 -14.49 7.47 -11.64
C GLY A 342 -14.14 8.12 -10.30
N VAL A 343 -13.65 7.30 -9.38
CA VAL A 343 -13.20 7.71 -8.06
C VAL A 343 -11.82 7.11 -7.78
N ASP A 344 -10.97 7.90 -7.13
CA ASP A 344 -9.59 7.53 -6.80
C ASP A 344 -9.45 7.29 -5.29
N PHE A 345 -8.67 6.28 -4.95
CA PHE A 345 -8.25 5.98 -3.58
C PHE A 345 -6.74 5.77 -3.54
N ARG A 346 -6.12 6.23 -2.46
CA ARG A 346 -4.68 6.21 -2.24
C ARG A 346 -4.35 5.76 -0.84
N TYR A 347 -3.41 4.85 -0.70
CA TYR A 347 -2.95 4.35 0.58
C TYR A 347 -1.44 4.19 0.57
N ARG A 348 -0.81 4.31 1.74
CA ARG A 348 0.54 3.78 1.97
C ARG A 348 0.44 2.64 2.97
N VAL A 349 1.05 1.52 2.65
CA VAL A 349 1.21 0.40 3.58
C VAL A 349 2.66 0.35 4.03
N LEU A 350 2.87 0.43 5.34
CA LEU A 350 4.17 0.30 5.97
C LEU A 350 4.28 -1.07 6.66
N PHE A 351 5.31 -1.82 6.32
CA PHE A 351 5.70 -3.05 6.99
C PHE A 351 6.96 -2.73 7.81
N HIS A 352 6.95 -2.96 9.12
CA HIS A 352 8.03 -2.47 9.99
C HIS A 352 8.43 -3.47 11.09
N ALA A 353 9.66 -3.32 11.59
CA ALA A 353 10.14 -3.99 12.78
C ALA A 353 9.63 -3.28 14.04
N GLY A 354 9.40 -4.04 15.11
CA GLY A 354 8.86 -3.53 16.37
C GLY A 354 7.37 -3.17 16.30
N CYS A 355 6.85 -2.60 17.39
CA CYS A 355 5.50 -2.04 17.45
C CYS A 355 5.44 -0.64 16.80
N CYS A 356 4.23 -0.09 16.66
CA CYS A 356 4.00 1.18 15.97
C CYS A 356 4.81 2.36 16.56
N GLN A 357 5.04 2.39 17.88
CA GLN A 357 5.84 3.43 18.53
C GLN A 357 7.32 3.32 18.14
N HIS A 358 7.90 2.11 18.18
CA HIS A 358 9.30 1.88 17.79
C HIS A 358 9.53 2.21 16.32
N ALA A 359 8.58 1.88 15.44
CA ALA A 359 8.66 2.17 14.02
C ALA A 359 8.35 3.64 13.67
N GLY A 360 7.87 4.43 14.64
CA GLY A 360 7.50 5.83 14.42
C GLY A 360 6.37 6.00 13.41
N VAL A 361 5.37 5.11 13.42
CA VAL A 361 4.26 5.08 12.44
C VAL A 361 3.59 6.44 12.26
N ALA A 362 3.34 7.18 13.35
CA ALA A 362 2.77 8.52 13.29
C ALA A 362 3.65 9.52 12.51
N THR A 363 4.97 9.45 12.65
CA THR A 363 5.90 10.27 11.86
C THR A 363 5.91 9.82 10.40
N LYS A 364 5.90 8.51 10.14
CA LYS A 364 5.83 7.95 8.77
C LYS A 364 4.55 8.34 8.05
N TYR A 365 3.45 8.48 8.78
CA TYR A 365 2.21 9.03 8.25
C TYR A 365 2.41 10.47 7.75
N HIS A 366 3.04 11.33 8.55
CA HIS A 366 3.36 12.70 8.11
C HIS A 366 4.42 12.77 7.01
N ASP A 367 5.31 11.79 6.89
CA ASP A 367 6.20 11.66 5.72
C ASP A 367 5.41 11.37 4.44
N TYR A 368 4.29 10.65 4.55
CA TYR A 368 3.41 10.32 3.43
C TYR A 368 2.52 11.51 3.01
N VAL A 369 1.79 12.11 3.96
CA VAL A 369 0.78 13.12 3.62
C VAL A 369 1.31 14.55 3.65
N ASN A 370 2.46 14.78 4.28
CA ASN A 370 3.15 16.08 4.36
C ASN A 370 4.66 15.91 4.08
N PRO A 371 5.05 15.42 2.88
CA PRO A 371 6.45 15.17 2.55
C PRO A 371 7.29 16.46 2.65
N PRO A 372 8.59 16.35 2.93
CA PRO A 372 9.47 17.52 2.96
C PRO A 372 9.55 18.18 1.58
N LYS A 373 9.85 19.49 1.57
CA LYS A 373 9.94 20.24 0.30
C LYS A 373 11.27 19.92 -0.38
N VAL A 374 11.20 19.48 -1.63
CA VAL A 374 12.36 19.23 -2.48
C VAL A 374 12.35 20.18 -3.68
N THR A 375 13.50 20.77 -4.02
CA THR A 375 13.64 21.69 -5.16
C THR A 375 14.91 21.38 -5.95
N ILE A 376 14.85 21.55 -7.26
CA ILE A 376 16.00 21.48 -8.17
C ILE A 376 16.40 22.90 -8.58
N ALA A 377 17.69 23.22 -8.51
CA ALA A 377 18.25 24.46 -9.05
C ALA A 377 19.44 24.13 -9.96
N GLU A 378 19.48 24.73 -11.14
CA GLU A 378 20.66 24.74 -11.99
C GLU A 378 21.62 25.82 -11.46
N ALA A 379 22.88 25.46 -11.23
CA ALA A 379 23.92 26.36 -10.74
C ALA A 379 24.92 26.73 -11.84
#